data_AF-A0A0F9ATG5-F1
#
_entry.id   AF-A0A0F9ATG5-F1
#
_cell.length_a   1.000
_cell.length_b   1.000
_cell.length_c   1.000
_cell.angle_alpha   90.00
_cell.angle_beta   90.00
_cell.angle_gamma   90.00
#
_symmetry.space_group_name_H-M   'P 1'
#
loop_
_entity.id
_entity.type
_entity.pdbx_description
1 polymer ?
#
loop_
_entity_poly.entity_id
_entity_poly.type
_entity_poly.pdbx_seq_one_letter_code
_entity_poly.pdbx_strand_id
1 'polypeptide(L)'
;MPGAQLDFVRSKAYSPALIAGRGYGKTVGFSAKAFAYAAENPGGRGVLTQPTFGMIKRNFMPVWDAQFGSLAPQHWEYRTYQQGTPQEIAFKNGFVYDLRPATNEMAESFRGATYCVAGMDELRNEDQLACYLAL
;
A
#
# COMPACT_ATOMS: atom_id res chain seq x y z
N MET A 1 -1.62 -5.67 -19.13
CA MET A 1 -0.92 -6.62 -18.23
C MET A 1 -1.74 -7.90 -18.17
N PRO A 2 -1.34 -8.99 -18.85
CA PRO A 2 -1.90 -10.33 -18.66
C PRO A 2 -1.11 -11.15 -17.61
N GLY A 3 -1.74 -12.16 -16.98
CA GLY A 3 -1.08 -13.09 -16.05
C GLY A 3 -1.38 -12.86 -14.56
N ALA A 4 -0.63 -13.51 -13.67
CA ALA A 4 -0.92 -13.57 -12.23
C ALA A 4 -1.04 -12.19 -11.53
N GLN A 5 -0.39 -11.16 -12.07
CA GLN A 5 -0.56 -9.78 -11.60
C GLN A 5 -1.99 -9.26 -11.85
N LEU A 6 -2.54 -9.52 -13.04
CA LEU A 6 -3.91 -9.12 -13.40
C LEU A 6 -4.93 -9.90 -12.57
N ASP A 7 -4.68 -11.20 -12.36
CA ASP A 7 -5.54 -12.05 -11.54
C ASP A 7 -5.54 -11.57 -10.08
N PHE A 8 -4.39 -11.20 -9.54
CA PHE A 8 -4.29 -10.58 -8.22
C PHE A 8 -5.07 -9.26 -8.13
N VAL A 9 -4.87 -8.36 -9.10
CA VAL A 9 -5.57 -7.05 -9.14
C VAL A 9 -7.08 -7.26 -9.17
N ARG A 10 -7.57 -8.14 -10.05
CA ARG A 10 -9.00 -8.44 -10.23
C ARG A 10 -9.60 -9.39 -9.20
N SER A 11 -8.78 -10.01 -8.36
CA SER A 11 -9.25 -10.98 -7.38
C SER A 11 -10.26 -10.34 -6.43
N LYS A 12 -11.41 -11.03 -6.27
CA LYS A 12 -12.47 -10.69 -5.32
C LYS A 12 -12.34 -11.46 -4.00
N ALA A 13 -11.25 -12.21 -3.81
CA ALA A 13 -10.98 -12.85 -2.54
C ALA A 13 -10.86 -11.79 -1.43
N TYR A 14 -11.26 -12.13 -0.21
CA TYR A 14 -11.18 -11.23 0.94
C TYR A 14 -9.74 -10.81 1.23
N SER A 15 -8.80 -11.77 1.18
CA SER A 15 -7.36 -11.53 1.38
C SER A 15 -6.55 -12.17 0.25
N PRO A 16 -6.46 -11.53 -0.94
CA PRO A 16 -5.66 -12.07 -2.03
C PRO A 16 -4.17 -11.85 -1.76
N ALA A 17 -3.34 -12.81 -2.19
CA ALA A 17 -1.89 -12.72 -2.07
C ALA A 17 -1.22 -12.94 -3.44
N LEU A 18 -0.20 -12.16 -3.75
CA LEU A 18 0.67 -12.34 -4.93
C LEU A 18 2.04 -12.82 -4.48
N ILE A 19 2.23 -14.15 -4.46
CA ILE A 19 3.49 -14.78 -4.09
C ILE A 19 4.27 -15.07 -5.37
N ALA A 20 5.37 -14.34 -5.59
CA ALA A 20 6.20 -14.49 -6.78
C ALA A 20 7.66 -14.07 -6.55
N GLY A 21 8.54 -14.48 -7.45
CA GLY A 21 9.97 -14.17 -7.41
C GLY A 21 10.32 -12.69 -7.50
N ARG A 22 11.60 -12.37 -7.30
CA ARG A 22 12.15 -11.02 -7.50
C ARG A 22 11.99 -10.60 -8.98
N GLY A 23 11.66 -9.34 -9.23
CA GLY A 23 11.48 -8.81 -10.59
C GLY A 23 10.12 -9.13 -11.24
N TYR A 24 9.24 -9.88 -10.56
CA TYR A 24 7.92 -10.26 -11.08
C TYR A 24 6.88 -9.11 -11.05
N GLY A 25 7.29 -7.86 -10.86
CA GLY A 25 6.35 -6.72 -10.84
C GLY A 25 5.27 -6.77 -9.75
N LYS A 26 5.55 -7.38 -8.59
CA LYS A 26 4.59 -7.50 -7.49
C LYS A 26 4.07 -6.15 -7.01
N THR A 27 4.97 -5.20 -6.78
CA THR A 27 4.63 -3.83 -6.36
C THR A 27 3.74 -3.12 -7.38
N VAL A 28 3.86 -3.44 -8.67
CA VAL A 28 2.99 -2.88 -9.73
C VAL A 28 1.54 -3.39 -9.59
N GLY A 29 1.37 -4.70 -9.34
CA GLY A 29 0.06 -5.28 -9.07
C GLY A 29 -0.53 -4.80 -7.73
N PHE A 30 0.31 -4.67 -6.71
CA PHE A 30 -0.04 -4.13 -5.40
C PHE A 30 -0.58 -2.70 -5.49
N SER A 31 0.17 -1.79 -6.12
CA SER A 31 -0.23 -0.39 -6.33
C SER A 31 -1.51 -0.29 -7.18
N ALA A 32 -1.64 -1.09 -8.24
CA ALA A 32 -2.85 -1.11 -9.07
C ALA A 32 -4.10 -1.53 -8.28
N LYS A 33 -3.99 -2.56 -7.43
CA LYS A 33 -5.11 -3.01 -6.60
C LYS A 33 -5.49 -1.98 -5.53
N ALA A 34 -4.50 -1.37 -4.88
CA ALA A 34 -4.73 -0.32 -3.89
C ALA A 34 -5.42 0.90 -4.50
N PHE A 35 -4.94 1.36 -5.67
CA PHE A 35 -5.58 2.48 -6.37
C PHE A 35 -7.04 2.19 -6.74
N ALA A 36 -7.30 1.01 -7.31
CA ALA A 36 -8.67 0.61 -7.68
C ALA A 36 -9.58 0.59 -6.44
N TYR A 37 -9.11 0.03 -5.32
CA TYR A 37 -9.88 0.02 -4.07
C TYR A 37 -10.21 1.43 -3.58
N ALA A 38 -9.22 2.33 -3.52
CA ALA A 38 -9.44 3.70 -3.07
C ALA A 38 -10.40 4.47 -3.99
N ALA A 39 -10.33 4.27 -5.30
CA ALA A 39 -11.23 4.90 -6.25
C ALA A 39 -12.70 4.44 -6.07
N GLU A 40 -12.91 3.17 -5.74
CA GLU A 40 -14.24 2.56 -5.56
C GLU A 40 -14.84 2.78 -4.16
N ASN A 41 -14.05 3.18 -3.16
CA ASN A 41 -14.49 3.31 -1.77
C ASN A 41 -14.26 4.74 -1.24
N PRO A 42 -15.07 5.74 -1.60
CA PRO A 42 -14.88 7.12 -1.15
C PRO A 42 -14.97 7.27 0.38
N GLY A 43 -14.17 8.18 0.95
CA GLY A 43 -14.18 8.49 2.39
C GLY A 43 -13.60 7.42 3.33
N GLY A 44 -13.13 6.30 2.78
CA GLY A 44 -12.49 5.24 3.58
C GLY A 44 -11.07 5.59 4.02
N ARG A 45 -10.55 4.80 4.96
CA ARG A 45 -9.14 4.83 5.36
C ARG A 45 -8.53 3.45 5.24
N GLY A 46 -7.39 3.35 4.57
CA GLY A 46 -6.62 2.12 4.46
C GLY A 46 -5.19 2.31 4.90
N VAL A 47 -4.42 1.23 4.85
CA VAL A 47 -2.99 1.27 5.13
C VAL A 47 -2.21 0.42 4.15
N LEU A 48 -1.09 0.95 3.67
CA LEU A 48 -0.14 0.25 2.81
C LEU A 48 1.20 0.17 3.52
N THR A 49 1.75 -1.04 3.63
CA THR A 49 2.98 -1.28 4.37
C THR A 49 4.08 -1.87 3.51
N GLN A 50 5.31 -1.49 3.85
CA GLN A 50 6.56 -2.13 3.41
C GLN A 50 7.46 -2.32 4.65
N PRO A 51 8.54 -3.13 4.60
CA PRO A 51 9.38 -3.36 5.78
C PRO A 51 10.00 -2.09 6.39
N THR A 52 10.31 -1.07 5.58
CA THR A 52 10.90 0.19 6.07
C THR A 52 10.41 1.40 5.30
N PHE A 53 10.47 2.60 5.90
CA PHE A 53 10.25 3.86 5.18
C PHE A 53 11.18 4.03 3.98
N GLY A 54 12.43 3.58 4.11
CA GLY A 54 13.39 3.60 3.00
C GLY A 54 12.95 2.72 1.82
N MET A 55 12.19 1.65 2.05
CA MET A 55 11.63 0.82 0.99
C MET A 55 10.38 1.45 0.38
N ILE A 56 9.50 2.08 1.18
CA ILE A 56 8.39 2.90 0.67
C ILE A 56 8.91 3.92 -0.34
N LYS A 57 9.96 4.68 0.04
CA LYS A 57 10.56 5.71 -0.80
C LYS A 57 11.24 5.17 -2.05
N ARG A 58 11.95 4.04 -1.97
CA ARG A 58 12.79 3.51 -3.07
C ARG A 58 12.04 2.58 -4.02
N ASN A 59 11.05 1.85 -3.52
CA ASN A 59 10.39 0.78 -4.27
C ASN A 59 8.95 1.13 -4.60
N PHE A 60 8.18 1.60 -3.63
CA PHE A 60 6.74 1.82 -3.81
C PHE A 60 6.42 3.14 -4.50
N MET A 61 6.93 4.26 -3.99
CA MET A 61 6.63 5.59 -4.55
C MET A 61 6.97 5.70 -6.04
N PRO A 62 8.15 5.26 -6.53
CA PRO A 62 8.46 5.36 -7.96
C PRO A 62 7.50 4.55 -8.83
N VAL A 63 7.01 3.40 -8.34
CA VAL A 63 6.00 2.60 -9.05
C VAL A 63 4.66 3.31 -9.07
N TRP A 64 4.24 3.85 -7.93
CA TRP A 64 2.99 4.60 -7.81
C TRP A 64 2.99 5.83 -8.72
N ASP A 65 4.06 6.63 -8.68
CA ASP A 65 4.26 7.81 -9.52
C ASP A 65 4.28 7.46 -11.02
N ALA A 66 4.95 6.36 -11.39
CA ALA A 66 5.00 5.90 -12.78
C ALA A 66 3.63 5.43 -13.29
N GLN A 67 2.80 4.84 -12.42
CA GLN A 67 1.47 4.35 -12.81
C GLN A 67 0.40 5.43 -12.84
N PHE A 68 0.42 6.38 -11.90
CA PHE A 68 -0.69 7.31 -11.67
C PHE A 68 -0.31 8.78 -11.80
N GLY A 69 0.93 9.07 -12.21
CA GLY A 69 1.48 10.41 -12.36
C GLY A 69 1.98 10.97 -11.02
N SER A 70 3.24 11.44 -10.99
CA SER A 70 3.93 11.87 -9.77
C SER A 70 3.23 12.97 -8.95
N LEU A 71 2.37 13.75 -9.59
CA LEU A 71 1.53 14.77 -8.97
C LEU A 71 0.27 14.90 -9.82
N ALA A 72 -0.71 14.02 -9.57
CA ALA A 72 -2.02 14.08 -10.20
C ALA A 72 -3.06 14.67 -9.21
N PRO A 73 -2.94 15.95 -8.79
CA PRO A 73 -3.75 16.53 -7.72
C PRO A 73 -5.24 16.52 -8.03
N GLN A 74 -5.66 16.37 -9.28
CA GLN A 74 -7.06 16.17 -9.63
C GLN A 74 -7.63 14.81 -9.15
N HIS A 75 -6.78 13.85 -8.79
CA HIS A 75 -7.15 12.49 -8.39
C HIS A 75 -6.61 12.13 -7.01
N TRP A 76 -5.33 12.39 -6.76
CA TRP A 76 -4.65 12.04 -5.51
C TRP A 76 -3.41 12.91 -5.28
N GLU A 77 -2.95 12.97 -4.04
CA GLU A 77 -1.70 13.63 -3.67
C GLU A 77 -1.03 12.94 -2.48
N TYR A 78 0.29 13.02 -2.39
CA TYR A 78 0.99 12.68 -1.17
C TYR A 78 0.76 13.76 -0.11
N ARG A 79 0.51 13.36 1.13
CA ARG A 79 0.38 14.27 2.29
C ARG A 79 1.25 13.82 3.45
N THR A 80 1.44 14.75 4.39
CA THR A 80 2.11 14.53 5.68
C THR A 80 3.50 13.92 5.50
N TYR A 81 4.55 14.73 5.49
CA TYR A 81 5.91 14.24 5.25
C TYR A 81 6.68 14.09 6.56
N GLN A 82 7.35 12.95 6.72
CA GLN A 82 8.33 12.74 7.79
C GLN A 82 9.67 12.38 7.15
N GLN A 83 10.71 13.17 7.44
CA GLN A 83 12.06 12.98 6.89
C GLN A 83 12.08 12.83 5.35
N GLY A 84 11.23 13.60 4.66
CA GLY A 84 11.13 13.58 3.20
C GLY A 84 10.50 12.30 2.63
N THR A 85 9.75 11.55 3.44
CA THR A 85 8.95 10.40 3.02
C THR A 85 7.48 10.69 3.35
N PRO A 86 6.56 10.63 2.36
CA PRO A 86 5.15 10.83 2.61
C PRO A 86 4.61 9.74 3.52
N GLN A 87 3.71 10.13 4.40
CA GLN A 87 3.03 9.28 5.36
C GLN A 87 1.62 8.95 4.91
N GLU A 88 1.10 9.65 3.90
CA GLU A 88 -0.24 9.43 3.36
C GLU A 88 -0.29 9.56 1.83
N ILE A 89 -1.19 8.80 1.22
CA ILE A 89 -1.74 9.05 -0.11
C ILE A 89 -3.20 9.43 0.09
N ALA A 90 -3.56 10.65 -0.31
CA ALA A 90 -4.91 11.15 -0.17
C ALA A 90 -5.58 11.31 -1.53
N PHE A 91 -6.73 10.67 -1.70
CA PHE A 91 -7.55 10.76 -2.89
C PHE A 91 -8.57 11.88 -2.75
N LYS A 92 -8.92 12.54 -3.86
CA LYS A 92 -9.91 13.64 -3.85
C LYS A 92 -11.33 13.18 -3.54
N ASN A 93 -11.63 11.89 -3.66
CA ASN A 93 -12.88 11.29 -3.20
C ASN A 93 -12.95 11.08 -1.67
N GLY A 94 -11.95 11.58 -0.92
CA GLY A 94 -11.89 11.49 0.53
C GLY A 94 -11.21 10.23 1.08
N PHE A 95 -10.84 9.27 0.23
CA PHE A 95 -10.10 8.09 0.67
C PHE A 95 -8.65 8.44 1.05
N VAL A 96 -8.12 7.81 2.09
CA VAL A 96 -6.73 7.99 2.53
C VAL A 96 -6.05 6.66 2.77
N TYR A 97 -4.87 6.45 2.19
CA TYR A 97 -3.94 5.42 2.63
C TYR A 97 -2.89 6.01 3.56
N ASP A 98 -2.76 5.43 4.75
CA ASP A 98 -1.57 5.63 5.57
C ASP A 98 -0.41 4.78 5.00
N LEU A 99 0.76 5.36 4.87
CA LEU A 99 2.00 4.70 4.47
C LEU A 99 2.82 4.41 5.71
N ARG A 100 2.96 3.13 6.07
CA ARG A 100 3.62 2.73 7.31
C ARG A 100 4.67 1.64 7.09
N PRO A 101 5.81 1.68 7.79
CA PRO A 101 6.65 0.52 7.93
C PRO A 101 5.88 -0.56 8.68
N ALA A 102 5.98 -1.80 8.21
CA ALA A 102 5.60 -2.97 8.98
C ALA A 102 6.86 -3.58 9.58
N THR A 103 7.25 -3.09 10.76
CA THR A 103 8.29 -3.67 11.62
C THR A 103 7.66 -4.11 12.94
N ASN A 104 8.28 -5.06 13.66
CA ASN A 104 7.75 -5.52 14.95
C ASN A 104 7.54 -4.38 15.96
N GLU A 105 8.42 -3.38 15.98
CA GLU A 105 8.30 -2.20 16.85
C GLU A 105 7.10 -1.31 16.51
N MET A 106 6.62 -1.35 15.27
CA MET A 106 5.48 -0.57 14.80
C MET A 106 4.14 -1.27 14.96
N ALA A 107 4.12 -2.55 15.35
CA ALA A 107 2.87 -3.31 15.53
C ALA A 107 1.86 -2.59 16.44
N GLU A 108 2.34 -2.00 17.55
CA GLU A 108 1.49 -1.23 18.48
C GLU A 108 0.90 0.04 17.84
N SER A 109 1.56 0.63 16.86
CA SER A 109 1.05 1.82 16.15
C SER A 109 -0.16 1.51 15.24
N PHE A 110 -0.36 0.23 14.91
CA PHE A 110 -1.55 -0.21 14.17
C PHE A 110 -2.73 -0.50 15.10
N ARG A 111 -2.51 -0.72 16.40
CA ARG A 111 -3.61 -0.98 17.34
C ARG A 111 -4.49 0.25 17.51
N GLY A 112 -5.81 0.05 17.36
CA GLY A 112 -6.81 1.11 17.50
C GLY A 112 -7.02 1.96 16.24
N ALA A 113 -6.22 1.77 15.19
CA ALA A 113 -6.51 2.34 13.89
C ALA A 113 -7.65 1.54 13.23
N THR A 114 -8.64 2.23 12.66
CA THR A 114 -9.74 1.61 11.93
C THR A 114 -9.47 1.71 10.43
N TYR A 115 -9.03 0.61 9.83
CA TYR A 115 -8.80 0.52 8.39
C TYR A 115 -9.88 -0.34 7.73
N CYS A 116 -10.43 0.13 6.62
CA CYS A 116 -11.33 -0.66 5.77
C CYS A 116 -10.57 -1.60 4.82
N VAL A 117 -9.27 -1.37 4.64
CA VAL A 117 -8.37 -2.21 3.83
C VAL A 117 -6.93 -2.08 4.31
N ALA A 118 -6.21 -3.21 4.29
CA ALA A 118 -4.78 -3.26 4.54
C ALA A 118 -4.07 -3.94 3.37
N GLY A 119 -2.93 -3.38 2.96
CA GLY A 119 -2.05 -3.96 1.97
C GLY A 119 -0.63 -4.07 2.52
N MET A 120 0.01 -5.23 2.35
CA MET A 120 1.39 -5.47 2.77
C MET A 120 2.24 -5.89 1.57
N ASP A 121 3.32 -5.17 1.29
CA ASP A 121 4.31 -5.54 0.26
C ASP A 121 5.61 -6.04 0.91
N GLU A 122 6.34 -6.89 0.18
CA GLU A 122 7.57 -7.56 0.65
C GLU A 122 7.41 -8.38 1.96
N LEU A 123 6.26 -9.06 2.11
CA LEU A 123 6.01 -9.98 3.23
C LEU A 123 7.14 -11.02 3.36
N ARG A 124 7.98 -10.85 4.38
CA ARG A 124 9.05 -11.79 4.77
C ARG A 124 8.83 -12.24 6.21
N ASN A 125 9.28 -13.45 6.51
CA ASN A 125 9.10 -14.04 7.84
C ASN A 125 9.84 -13.22 8.91
N GLU A 126 9.29 -13.25 10.13
CA GLU A 126 9.79 -12.67 11.39
C GLU A 126 9.61 -11.15 11.59
N ASP A 127 9.86 -10.27 10.62
CA ASP A 127 9.84 -8.82 10.86
C ASP A 127 8.45 -8.14 10.73
N GLN A 128 7.53 -8.77 9.99
CA GLN A 128 6.23 -8.16 9.64
C GLN A 128 5.02 -8.89 10.22
N LEU A 129 5.24 -10.07 10.83
CA LEU A 129 4.16 -10.90 11.37
C LEU A 129 3.36 -10.17 12.46
N ALA A 130 4.04 -9.43 13.35
CA ALA A 130 3.36 -8.69 14.40
C ALA A 130 2.44 -7.60 13.85
N CYS A 131 2.84 -6.94 12.76
CA CYS A 131 1.98 -5.96 12.07
C CYS A 131 0.79 -6.64 11.38
N TYR A 132 1.01 -7.78 10.73
CA TYR A 132 -0.07 -8.55 10.09
C TYR A 132 -1.16 -8.96 11.10
N LEU A 133 -0.78 -9.35 12.32
CA LEU A 133 -1.71 -9.73 13.38
C LEU A 133 -2.45 -8.54 14.02
N ALA A 134 -1.97 -7.31 13.81
CA ALA A 134 -2.54 -6.09 14.38
C ALA A 134 -3.50 -5.35 13.42
N LEU A 135 -3.51 -5.73 12.14
CA LEU A 135 -4.33 -5.17 11.06
C LEU A 135 -5.63 -5.95 10.87
#